data_AF-A0A376BVC3-F1
#
_entry.id   AF-A0A376BVC3-F1
#
_cell.length_a   1.000
_cell.length_b   1.000
_cell.length_c   1.000
_cell.angle_alpha   90.00
_cell.angle_beta   90.00
_cell.angle_gamma   90.00
#
_symmetry.space_group_name_H-M   'P 1'
#
loop_
_entity.id
_entity.type
_entity.pdbx_description
1 polymer ?
#
loop_
_entity_poly.entity_id
_entity_poly.type
_entity_poly.pdbx_seq_one_letter_code
_entity_poly.pdbx_strand_id
1 'polypeptide(L)'
;MNFTPERHAQPVMPIPNEPYRSTQLVNFYGESYTAHMTEREVMFPDGCLITSCTDLNGYITHANEAFVIMSGWQREELIGMPHSILRHPDMPKVAFADLWATLQRGEKWHGYVKNLRKDGAFYWVHATVIPNIRHGVVKGYTSVRRKPSREKIAELSQLYAVWLAEEKK
;
A
#
# COMPACT_ATOMS: atom_id res chain seq x y z
N MET A 1 -10.55 -27.50 -6.55
CA MET A 1 -11.30 -26.38 -7.16
C MET A 1 -10.29 -25.33 -7.54
N ASN A 2 -9.99 -25.19 -8.83
CA ASN A 2 -9.05 -24.19 -9.32
C ASN A 2 -9.76 -22.84 -9.33
N PHE A 3 -9.44 -22.00 -8.36
CA PHE A 3 -9.79 -20.58 -8.40
C PHE A 3 -8.92 -19.96 -9.49
N THR A 4 -9.42 -19.92 -10.72
CA THR A 4 -8.90 -18.98 -11.71
C THR A 4 -9.36 -17.61 -11.23
N PRO A 5 -8.46 -16.68 -10.84
CA PRO A 5 -8.90 -15.34 -10.51
C PRO A 5 -9.59 -14.79 -11.76
N GLU A 6 -10.84 -14.37 -11.64
CA GLU A 6 -11.46 -13.53 -12.67
C GLU A 6 -10.47 -12.39 -12.94
N ARG A 7 -10.20 -12.10 -14.22
CA ARG A 7 -9.33 -10.99 -14.60
C ARG A 7 -9.92 -9.73 -13.99
N HIS A 8 -9.36 -9.30 -12.87
CA HIS A 8 -9.80 -8.08 -12.24
C HIS A 8 -9.51 -6.93 -13.21
N ALA A 9 -10.50 -6.05 -13.41
CA ALA A 9 -10.32 -4.89 -14.26
C ALA A 9 -9.09 -4.10 -13.79
N GLN A 10 -8.26 -3.63 -14.73
CA GLN A 10 -7.08 -2.86 -14.36
C GLN A 10 -7.47 -1.62 -13.56
N PRO A 11 -6.71 -1.25 -12.53
CA PRO A 11 -7.01 -0.07 -11.73
C PRO A 11 -6.88 1.18 -12.61
N VAL A 12 -8.01 1.85 -12.88
CA VAL A 12 -8.02 3.10 -13.64
C VAL A 12 -7.86 4.26 -12.65
N MET A 13 -6.66 4.85 -12.63
CA MET A 13 -6.44 6.12 -11.93
C MET A 13 -6.84 7.29 -12.85
N PRO A 14 -7.73 8.20 -12.42
CA PRO A 14 -8.02 9.41 -13.18
C PRO A 14 -6.78 10.30 -13.30
N ILE A 15 -6.76 11.12 -14.35
CA ILE A 15 -5.76 12.18 -14.49
C ILE A 15 -6.05 13.27 -13.45
N PRO A 16 -5.07 13.66 -12.61
CA PRO A 16 -5.26 14.72 -11.62
C PRO A 16 -5.51 16.09 -12.28
N ASN A 17 -6.33 16.92 -11.64
CA ASN A 17 -6.59 18.31 -12.04
C ASN A 17 -5.51 19.29 -11.55
N GLU A 18 -4.37 18.79 -11.09
CA GLU A 18 -3.24 19.53 -10.52
C GLU A 18 -1.93 18.99 -11.09
N PRO A 19 -0.78 19.69 -10.99
CA PRO A 19 0.49 19.19 -11.50
C PRO A 19 0.82 17.78 -10.98
N TYR A 20 1.11 16.87 -11.90
CA TYR A 20 1.35 15.46 -11.61
C TYR A 20 2.52 14.92 -12.42
N ARG A 21 3.09 13.81 -11.94
CA ARG A 21 3.96 12.94 -12.74
C ARG A 21 3.25 11.64 -13.04
N SER A 22 3.64 10.99 -14.12
CA SER A 22 3.17 9.66 -14.49
C SER A 22 4.30 8.66 -14.50
N THR A 23 4.03 7.43 -14.12
CA THR A 23 4.98 6.33 -14.30
C THR A 23 4.24 5.04 -14.63
N GLN A 24 4.92 4.13 -15.32
CA GLN A 24 4.42 2.78 -15.52
C GLN A 24 4.84 1.92 -14.32
N LEU A 25 3.85 1.33 -13.66
CA LEU A 25 4.06 0.39 -12.58
C LEU A 25 3.71 -1.00 -13.06
N VAL A 26 4.44 -1.99 -12.56
CA VAL A 26 4.14 -3.40 -12.74
C VAL A 26 3.83 -3.96 -11.37
N ASN A 27 2.67 -4.58 -11.21
CA ASN A 27 2.34 -5.25 -9.97
C ASN A 27 3.11 -6.58 -9.84
N PHE A 28 2.96 -7.26 -8.70
CA PHE A 28 3.63 -8.54 -8.46
C PHE A 28 3.26 -9.64 -9.48
N TYR A 29 2.08 -9.52 -10.11
CA TYR A 29 1.57 -10.48 -11.09
C TYR A 29 1.98 -10.17 -12.54
N GLY A 30 2.82 -9.15 -12.76
CA GLY A 30 3.30 -8.77 -14.08
C GLY A 30 2.34 -7.86 -14.86
N GLU A 31 1.29 -7.37 -14.23
CA GLU A 31 0.32 -6.48 -14.87
C GLU A 31 0.81 -5.03 -14.80
N SER A 32 0.94 -4.41 -15.97
CA SER A 32 1.33 -3.01 -16.10
C SER A 32 0.12 -2.08 -16.00
N TYR A 33 0.28 -0.96 -15.28
CA TYR A 33 -0.70 0.12 -15.22
C TYR A 33 -0.01 1.47 -15.06
N THR A 34 -0.65 2.51 -15.58
CA THR A 34 -0.18 3.89 -15.42
C THR A 34 -0.65 4.42 -14.07
N ALA A 35 0.30 4.88 -13.26
CA ALA A 35 0.00 5.64 -12.05
C ALA A 35 0.22 7.13 -12.30
N HIS A 36 -0.67 7.95 -11.78
CA HIS A 36 -0.54 9.41 -11.73
C HIS A 36 -0.35 9.82 -10.28
N MET A 37 0.63 10.68 -9.99
CA MET A 37 0.90 11.11 -8.62
C MET A 37 1.23 12.59 -8.54
N THR A 38 0.68 13.25 -7.52
CA THR A 38 0.83 14.68 -7.23
C THR A 38 1.67 14.84 -5.97
N GLU A 39 2.13 16.06 -5.70
CA GLU A 39 2.84 16.39 -4.46
C GLU A 39 1.90 16.70 -3.28
N ARG A 40 0.58 16.56 -3.48
CA ARG A 40 -0.41 16.86 -2.46
C ARG A 40 -0.45 15.74 -1.41
N GLU A 41 -0.09 16.07 -0.19
CA GLU A 41 -0.30 15.20 0.97
C GLU A 41 -1.73 15.35 1.51
N VAL A 42 -2.44 14.24 1.67
CA VAL A 42 -3.66 14.14 2.45
C VAL A 42 -3.29 13.71 3.86
N MET A 43 -3.50 14.62 4.82
CA MET A 43 -3.15 14.41 6.22
C MET A 43 -3.98 13.28 6.83
N PHE A 44 -3.29 12.41 7.56
CA PHE A 44 -3.96 11.35 8.33
C PHE A 44 -4.79 11.98 9.48
N PRO A 45 -6.12 11.75 9.52
CA PRO A 45 -6.99 12.40 10.50
C PRO A 45 -6.76 11.88 11.92
N ASP A 46 -6.93 12.76 12.90
CA ASP A 46 -6.82 12.40 14.32
C ASP A 46 -7.93 11.44 14.76
N GLY A 47 -7.62 10.55 15.70
CA GLY A 47 -8.56 9.54 16.21
C GLY A 47 -8.94 8.45 15.22
N CYS A 48 -8.36 8.44 14.02
CA CYS A 48 -8.68 7.48 12.98
C CYS A 48 -7.75 6.25 13.03
N LEU A 49 -8.29 5.10 12.62
CA LEU A 49 -7.55 3.84 12.48
C LEU A 49 -7.91 3.21 11.13
N ILE A 50 -6.91 2.98 10.27
CA ILE A 50 -7.12 2.25 9.02
C ILE A 50 -6.89 0.77 9.30
N THR A 51 -7.81 -0.08 8.87
CA THR A 51 -7.66 -1.54 8.95
C THR A 51 -8.00 -2.19 7.62
N SER A 52 -7.17 -3.14 7.22
CA SER A 52 -7.41 -3.97 6.05
C SER A 52 -6.93 -5.41 6.28
N CYS A 53 -7.56 -6.34 5.58
CA CYS A 53 -7.11 -7.73 5.54
C CYS A 53 -6.79 -8.12 4.10
N THR A 54 -5.85 -9.03 3.92
CA THR A 54 -5.56 -9.67 2.65
C THR A 54 -5.59 -11.18 2.77
N ASP A 55 -5.73 -11.87 1.65
CA ASP A 55 -5.38 -13.28 1.53
C ASP A 55 -3.84 -13.49 1.53
N LEU A 56 -3.40 -14.72 1.29
CA LEU A 56 -1.98 -15.09 1.21
C LEU A 56 -1.26 -14.50 0.00
N ASN A 57 -1.99 -14.19 -1.07
CA ASN A 57 -1.42 -13.62 -2.28
C ASN A 57 -1.33 -12.09 -2.18
N GLY A 58 -1.98 -11.47 -1.19
CA GLY A 58 -1.99 -10.03 -0.98
C GLY A 58 -3.21 -9.32 -1.57
N TYR A 59 -4.23 -10.06 -2.00
CA TYR A 59 -5.51 -9.49 -2.43
C TYR A 59 -6.33 -9.04 -1.23
N ILE A 60 -6.86 -7.82 -1.28
CA ILE A 60 -7.63 -7.22 -0.21
C ILE A 60 -8.96 -7.97 -0.06
N THR A 61 -9.19 -8.52 1.12
CA THR A 61 -10.44 -9.22 1.49
C THR A 61 -11.34 -8.38 2.39
N HIS A 62 -10.78 -7.35 3.01
CA HIS A 62 -11.51 -6.44 3.88
C HIS A 62 -10.87 -5.05 3.89
N ALA A 63 -11.71 -4.02 3.91
CA ALA A 63 -11.32 -2.62 4.05
C ALA A 63 -12.34 -1.86 4.90
N ASN A 64 -11.90 -1.25 6.00
CA ASN A 64 -12.77 -0.39 6.79
C ASN A 64 -13.01 0.96 6.11
N GLU A 65 -13.97 1.74 6.65
CA GLU A 65 -14.37 3.02 6.07
C GLU A 65 -13.21 4.03 5.99
N ALA A 66 -12.37 4.08 7.04
CA ALA A 66 -11.17 4.90 7.04
C ALA A 66 -10.23 4.57 5.88
N PHE A 67 -10.09 3.29 5.52
CA PHE A 67 -9.27 2.88 4.39
C PHE A 67 -9.83 3.40 3.06
N VAL A 68 -11.14 3.24 2.84
CA VAL A 68 -11.84 3.73 1.64
C VAL A 68 -11.61 5.23 1.48
N ILE A 69 -11.93 6.02 2.51
CA ILE A 69 -11.78 7.48 2.52
C ILE A 69 -10.32 7.91 2.29
N MET A 70 -9.37 7.32 3.02
CA MET A 70 -7.96 7.71 2.96
C MET A 70 -7.29 7.28 1.66
N SER A 71 -7.77 6.21 1.03
CA SER A 71 -7.24 5.74 -0.24
C SER A 71 -7.82 6.46 -1.46
N GLY A 72 -9.02 7.05 -1.33
CA GLY A 72 -9.74 7.66 -2.45
C GLY A 72 -10.35 6.65 -3.43
N TRP A 73 -10.23 5.35 -3.14
CA TRP A 73 -10.86 4.28 -3.91
C TRP A 73 -12.24 3.95 -3.33
N GLN A 74 -13.17 3.51 -4.17
CA GLN A 74 -14.40 2.93 -3.68
C GLN A 74 -14.13 1.52 -3.12
N ARG A 75 -14.96 1.07 -2.18
CA ARG A 75 -14.78 -0.23 -1.54
C ARG A 75 -14.81 -1.37 -2.56
N GLU A 76 -15.72 -1.30 -3.51
CA GLU A 76 -15.92 -2.28 -4.57
C GLU A 76 -14.71 -2.35 -5.52
N GLU A 77 -13.94 -1.27 -5.61
CA GLU A 77 -12.68 -1.22 -6.36
C GLU A 77 -11.50 -1.72 -5.53
N LEU A 78 -11.59 -1.74 -4.20
CA LEU A 78 -10.53 -2.24 -3.32
C LEU A 78 -10.62 -3.75 -3.10
N ILE A 79 -11.82 -4.27 -2.88
CA ILE A 79 -12.00 -5.70 -2.57
C ILE A 79 -11.62 -6.54 -3.79
N GLY A 80 -10.77 -7.54 -3.57
CA GLY A 80 -10.21 -8.37 -4.64
C GLY A 80 -9.06 -7.72 -5.40
N MET A 81 -8.63 -6.51 -5.04
CA MET A 81 -7.42 -5.91 -5.62
C MET A 81 -6.15 -6.23 -4.82
N PRO A 82 -4.99 -6.35 -5.49
CA PRO A 82 -3.72 -6.43 -4.80
C PRO A 82 -3.51 -5.20 -3.95
N HIS A 83 -3.04 -5.38 -2.72
CA HIS A 83 -2.71 -4.27 -1.83
C HIS A 83 -1.68 -3.29 -2.45
N SER A 84 -0.87 -3.75 -3.42
CA SER A 84 0.09 -2.92 -4.15
C SER A 84 -0.55 -1.81 -5.00
N ILE A 85 -1.86 -1.79 -5.21
CA ILE A 85 -2.57 -0.68 -5.87
C ILE A 85 -2.33 0.68 -5.20
N LEU A 86 -1.99 0.67 -3.91
CA LEU A 86 -1.70 1.85 -3.10
C LEU A 86 -0.20 2.15 -3.01
N ARG A 87 0.64 1.37 -3.68
CA ARG A 87 2.08 1.52 -3.58
C ARG A 87 2.48 2.82 -4.24
N HIS A 88 3.03 3.73 -3.45
CA HIS A 88 3.62 4.94 -3.98
C HIS A 88 4.96 4.61 -4.68
N PRO A 89 5.25 5.15 -5.87
CA PRO A 89 6.52 4.91 -6.57
C PRO A 89 7.76 5.37 -5.80
N ASP A 90 7.60 6.37 -4.93
CA ASP A 90 8.64 6.83 -3.99
C ASP A 90 8.87 5.89 -2.79
N MET A 91 8.25 4.70 -2.76
CA MET A 91 8.56 3.69 -1.76
C MET A 91 9.58 2.69 -2.32
N PRO A 92 10.81 2.65 -1.76
CA PRO A 92 11.86 1.76 -2.25
C PRO A 92 11.47 0.29 -2.04
N LYS A 93 11.92 -0.57 -2.95
CA LYS A 93 11.68 -2.02 -2.91
C LYS A 93 12.22 -2.65 -1.63
N VAL A 94 13.33 -2.15 -1.09
CA VAL A 94 13.93 -2.68 0.16
C VAL A 94 12.97 -2.61 1.35
N ALA A 95 12.13 -1.57 1.45
CA ALA A 95 11.16 -1.44 2.54
C ALA A 95 10.08 -2.54 2.49
N PHE A 96 9.69 -2.98 1.29
CA PHE A 96 8.75 -4.09 1.12
C PHE A 96 9.43 -5.46 1.25
N ALA A 97 10.71 -5.57 0.88
CA ALA A 97 11.48 -6.79 1.11
C ALA A 97 11.55 -7.12 2.60
N ASP A 98 11.80 -6.11 3.45
CA ASP A 98 11.80 -6.25 4.91
C ASP A 98 10.43 -6.67 5.47
N LEU A 99 9.33 -6.08 4.96
CA LEU A 99 7.96 -6.49 5.27
C LEU A 99 7.76 -8.00 5.05
N TRP A 100 8.05 -8.48 3.84
CA TRP A 100 7.80 -9.88 3.49
C TRP A 100 8.72 -10.83 4.25
N ALA A 101 10.00 -10.49 4.40
CA ALA A 101 10.94 -11.28 5.20
C ALA A 101 10.46 -11.44 6.65
N THR A 102 9.91 -10.37 7.25
CA THR A 102 9.37 -10.39 8.60
C THR A 102 8.12 -11.25 8.71
N LEU A 103 7.17 -11.06 7.79
CA LEU A 103 5.92 -11.84 7.78
C LEU A 103 6.15 -13.33 7.53
N GLN A 104 7.14 -13.70 6.72
CA GLN A 104 7.50 -15.10 6.46
C GLN A 104 8.09 -15.81 7.69
N ARG A 105 8.70 -15.06 8.62
CA ARG A 105 9.12 -15.59 9.93
C ARG A 105 7.96 -15.73 10.93
N GLY A 106 6.73 -15.36 10.54
CA GLY A 106 5.58 -15.33 11.44
C GLY A 106 5.59 -14.14 12.41
N GLU A 107 6.47 -13.17 12.19
CA GLU A 107 6.63 -12.00 13.04
C GLU A 107 5.72 -10.85 12.59
N LYS A 108 5.43 -9.93 13.52
CA LYS A 108 4.76 -8.67 13.21
C LYS A 108 5.75 -7.69 12.59
N TRP A 109 5.33 -7.00 11.54
CA TRP A 109 6.11 -5.94 10.91
C TRP A 109 5.60 -4.56 11.30
N HIS A 110 6.49 -3.59 11.42
CA HIS A 110 6.17 -2.19 11.64
C HIS A 110 6.96 -1.31 10.67
N GLY A 111 6.32 -0.29 10.09
CA GLY A 111 7.03 0.64 9.24
C GLY A 111 6.20 1.84 8.79
N TYR A 112 6.88 2.84 8.24
CA TYR A 112 6.26 4.02 7.67
C TYR A 112 6.09 3.82 6.17
N VAL A 113 4.90 4.08 5.66
CA VAL A 113 4.59 3.84 4.25
C VAL A 113 3.93 5.07 3.66
N LYS A 114 4.47 5.57 2.56
CA LYS A 114 3.81 6.53 1.67
C LYS A 114 2.88 5.74 0.76
N ASN A 115 1.59 6.00 0.84
CA ASN A 115 0.58 5.36 0.00
C ASN A 115 0.08 6.34 -1.05
N LEU A 116 -0.13 5.83 -2.27
CA LEU A 116 -0.76 6.53 -3.37
C LEU A 116 -2.28 6.42 -3.26
N ARG A 117 -2.97 7.54 -3.47
CA ARG A 117 -4.42 7.62 -3.55
C ARG A 117 -4.88 7.51 -5.00
N LYS A 118 -6.15 7.15 -5.18
CA LYS A 118 -6.76 7.09 -6.52
C LYS A 118 -6.69 8.43 -7.27
N ASP A 119 -6.83 9.55 -6.55
CA ASP A 119 -6.76 10.91 -7.10
C ASP A 119 -5.33 11.42 -7.35
N GLY A 120 -4.32 10.54 -7.18
CA GLY A 120 -2.91 10.84 -7.37
C GLY A 120 -2.23 11.52 -6.17
N ALA A 121 -3.00 12.03 -5.20
CA ALA A 121 -2.42 12.51 -3.95
C ALA A 121 -1.78 11.35 -3.16
N PHE A 122 -1.05 11.67 -2.09
CA PHE A 122 -0.48 10.64 -1.22
C PHE A 122 -0.86 10.85 0.25
N TYR A 123 -0.69 9.80 1.06
CA TYR A 123 -0.80 9.90 2.51
C TYR A 123 0.23 8.99 3.18
N TRP A 124 0.74 9.43 4.32
CA TRP A 124 1.63 8.63 5.14
C TRP A 124 0.87 7.87 6.21
N VAL A 125 1.40 6.69 6.55
CA VAL A 125 0.92 5.89 7.67
C VAL A 125 2.08 5.31 8.46
N HIS A 126 1.86 5.07 9.76
CA HIS A 126 2.63 4.09 10.50
C HIS A 126 1.83 2.78 10.54
N ALA A 127 2.29 1.80 9.77
CA ALA A 127 1.64 0.52 9.59
C ALA A 127 2.20 -0.54 10.54
N THR A 128 1.32 -1.41 11.01
CA THR A 128 1.62 -2.68 11.66
C THR A 128 0.97 -3.78 10.83
N VAL A 129 1.72 -4.79 10.42
CA VAL A 129 1.20 -5.92 9.64
C VAL A 129 1.46 -7.22 10.39
N ILE A 130 0.42 -8.05 10.50
CA ILE A 130 0.43 -9.27 11.32
C ILE A 130 -0.09 -10.44 10.46
N PRO A 131 0.58 -11.61 10.49
CA PRO A 131 0.05 -12.82 9.86
C PRO A 131 -1.18 -13.34 10.61
N ASN A 132 -2.24 -13.65 9.89
CA ASN A 132 -3.45 -14.26 10.44
C ASN A 132 -3.27 -15.78 10.50
N ILE A 133 -2.99 -16.32 11.69
CA ILE A 133 -2.71 -17.75 11.87
C ILE A 133 -3.96 -18.48 12.38
N ARG A 134 -4.36 -19.57 11.70
CA ARG A 134 -5.41 -20.50 12.16
C ARG A 134 -4.88 -21.93 12.12
N HIS A 135 -4.97 -22.63 13.25
CA HIS A 135 -4.45 -24.01 13.39
C HIS A 135 -2.98 -24.16 12.94
N GLY A 136 -2.12 -23.19 13.29
CA GLY A 136 -0.70 -23.19 12.89
C GLY A 136 -0.42 -22.83 11.44
N VAL A 137 -1.45 -22.52 10.64
CA VAL A 137 -1.31 -22.17 9.22
C VAL A 137 -1.67 -20.71 9.00
N VAL A 138 -0.81 -19.96 8.30
CA VAL A 138 -1.10 -18.59 7.88
C VAL A 138 -2.23 -18.61 6.84
N LYS A 139 -3.23 -17.76 7.02
CA LYS A 139 -4.41 -17.64 6.13
C LYS A 139 -4.49 -16.31 5.38
N GLY A 140 -3.61 -15.36 5.71
CA GLY A 140 -3.59 -14.03 5.15
C GLY A 140 -2.92 -13.06 6.11
N TYR A 141 -3.11 -11.77 5.90
CA TYR A 141 -2.45 -10.73 6.68
C TYR A 141 -3.45 -9.65 7.11
N THR A 142 -3.27 -9.10 8.30
CA THR A 142 -4.01 -7.93 8.78
C THR A 142 -3.06 -6.75 8.89
N SER A 143 -3.45 -5.61 8.31
CA SER A 143 -2.74 -4.34 8.47
C SER A 143 -3.57 -3.39 9.32
N VAL A 144 -2.94 -2.83 10.35
CA VAL A 144 -3.48 -1.74 11.18
C VAL A 144 -2.58 -0.53 11.00
N ARG A 145 -3.17 0.63 10.71
CA ARG A 145 -2.41 1.84 10.43
C ARG A 145 -2.94 3.02 11.21
N ARG A 146 -2.00 3.77 11.77
CA ARG A 146 -2.25 4.93 12.61
C ARG A 146 -1.55 6.16 12.06
N LYS A 147 -1.90 7.31 12.64
CA LYS A 147 -1.25 8.58 12.35
C LYS A 147 0.27 8.45 12.52
N PRO A 148 1.06 8.78 11.48
CA PRO A 148 2.52 8.75 11.53
C PRO A 148 3.06 9.99 12.28
N SER A 149 4.23 9.84 12.91
CA SER A 149 5.00 10.99 13.41
C SER A 149 5.55 11.83 12.25
N ARG A 150 5.40 13.16 12.32
CA ARG A 150 5.94 14.10 11.32
C ARG A 150 7.46 14.10 11.29
N GLU A 151 8.09 14.04 12.47
CA GLU A 151 9.54 13.96 12.61
C GLU A 151 10.07 12.70 11.92
N LYS A 152 9.43 11.55 12.18
CA LYS A 152 9.86 10.27 11.59
C LYS A 152 9.63 10.22 10.09
N ILE A 153 8.57 10.85 9.57
CA ILE A 153 8.38 11.02 8.13
C ILE A 153 9.53 11.83 7.53
N ALA A 154 9.92 12.96 8.14
CA ALA A 154 10.99 13.79 7.61
C ALA A 154 12.33 13.04 7.54
N GLU A 155 12.66 12.29 8.60
CA GLU A 155 13.85 11.42 8.64
C GLU A 155 13.80 10.33 7.56
N LEU A 156 12.70 9.55 7.52
CA LEU A 156 12.60 8.41 6.61
C LEU A 156 12.44 8.82 5.15
N SER A 157 11.87 9.99 4.87
CA SER A 157 11.79 10.51 3.50
C SER A 157 13.18 10.73 2.90
N GLN A 158 14.13 11.21 3.69
CA GLN A 158 15.53 11.36 3.26
C GLN A 158 16.17 10.00 3.00
N LEU A 159 15.98 9.04 3.93
CA LEU A 159 16.50 7.69 3.79
C LEU A 159 15.93 6.97 2.55
N TYR A 160 14.63 7.09 2.31
CA TYR A 160 13.97 6.47 1.16
C TYR A 160 14.44 7.06 -0.16
N ALA A 161 14.74 8.36 -0.20
CA ALA A 161 15.33 8.99 -1.38
C ALA A 161 16.73 8.41 -1.70
N VAL A 162 17.55 8.13 -0.67
CA VAL A 162 18.86 7.48 -0.84
C VAL A 162 18.69 6.07 -1.41
N TRP A 163 17.84 5.24 -0.79
CA TRP A 163 17.60 3.87 -1.27
C TRP A 163 17.03 3.83 -2.69
N LEU A 164 16.14 4.75 -3.05
CA LEU A 164 15.63 4.86 -4.43
C LEU A 164 16.72 5.25 -5.43
N ALA A 165 17.68 6.08 -5.03
CA ALA A 165 18.81 6.44 -5.90
C ALA A 165 19.76 5.26 -6.09
N GLU A 166 19.92 4.40 -5.07
CA GLU A 166 20.71 3.17 -5.15
C GLU A 166 20.05 2.12 -6.03
N GLU A 167 18.71 2.00 -6.02
CA GLU A 167 17.97 1.07 -6.89
C GLU A 167 18.04 1.39 -8.38
N LYS A 168 18.49 2.60 -8.75
CA LYS A 168 18.63 3.07 -10.13
C LYS A 168 20.05 2.95 -10.68
N LYS A 169 21.02 2.58 -9.84
CA LYS A 169 22.40 2.29 -10.23
C LYS A 169 22.50 0.85 -10.76
#